data_AF-A0A3Q9RNY2-F1
#
_entry.id   AF-A0A3Q9RNY2-F1
#
_cell.length_a   1.000
_cell.length_b   1.000
_cell.length_c   1.000
_cell.angle_alpha   90.00
_cell.angle_beta   90.00
_cell.angle_gamma   90.00
#
_symmetry.space_group_name_H-M   'P 1'
#
loop_
_entity.id
_entity.type
_entity.pdbx_description
1 polymer ?
#
loop_
_entity_poly.entity_id
_entity_poly.type
_entity_poly.pdbx_seq_one_letter_code
_entity_poly.pdbx_strand_id
1 'polypeptide(L)'
;MINLIQNEMMKLLAKKRLLIIGVIVAVLVVLFTYAQYKQAEEQREKLGTDDWRTAVQQQIIDIQNRLSSSRMLDEWREQLQVTVKQQQYYLDHNINPSEPGAATFTRMFIENASSLFIPLLVMIVASDLVSSESSQGTIKLLLTRPVPRWKILMSKYITLLLSISIIVAMTGVLAYALSGVVFGYHGWNAPIITGFTVEAGNIDTSGVRLISQWQLLLMDFGLVWYIAVVVGTLAFMLSVLIRSTPAGMGIMLAALISGAILNNMVSSWESAKYFLWSIYSLLII
;
A
#
# COMPACT_ATOMS: atom_id res chain seq x y z
N MET A 1 4.64 -26.80 -18.08
CA MET A 1 4.27 -25.46 -17.58
C MET A 1 5.15 -25.05 -16.42
N ILE A 2 5.29 -25.87 -15.37
CA ILE A 2 6.16 -25.60 -14.21
C ILE A 2 7.61 -25.27 -14.62
N ASN A 3 8.23 -26.05 -15.51
CA ASN A 3 9.60 -25.79 -15.96
C ASN A 3 9.76 -24.44 -16.71
N LEU A 4 8.71 -23.95 -17.37
CA LEU A 4 8.71 -22.63 -18.01
C LEU A 4 8.67 -21.51 -16.96
N ILE A 5 7.81 -21.67 -15.94
CA ILE A 5 7.70 -20.73 -14.82
C ILE A 5 9.01 -20.70 -14.03
N GLN A 6 9.60 -21.86 -13.73
CA GLN A 6 10.90 -21.96 -13.06
C GLN A 6 12.00 -21.28 -13.87
N ASN A 7 12.03 -21.46 -15.20
CA ASN A 7 13.00 -20.77 -16.04
C ASN A 7 12.84 -19.24 -16.01
N GLU A 8 11.61 -18.73 -16.11
CA GLU A 8 11.36 -17.29 -16.05
C GLU A 8 11.69 -16.72 -14.66
N MET A 9 11.33 -17.43 -13.58
CA MET A 9 11.69 -17.04 -12.20
C MET A 9 13.20 -17.05 -11.97
N MET A 10 13.91 -18.08 -12.45
CA MET A 10 15.36 -18.17 -12.37
C MET A 10 16.05 -17.03 -13.13
N LYS A 11 15.55 -16.65 -14.32
CA LYS A 11 16.05 -15.48 -15.06
C LYS A 11 15.86 -14.20 -14.26
N LEU A 12 14.70 -14.04 -13.62
CA LEU A 12 14.35 -12.85 -12.85
C LEU A 12 15.23 -12.73 -11.59
N LEU A 13 15.47 -13.84 -10.89
CA LEU A 13 16.38 -13.93 -9.75
C LEU A 13 17.85 -13.72 -10.15
N ALA A 14 18.29 -14.35 -11.24
CA ALA A 14 19.67 -14.25 -11.74
C ALA A 14 20.05 -12.82 -12.14
N LYS A 15 19.09 -12.01 -12.62
CA LYS A 15 19.30 -10.58 -12.90
C LYS A 15 19.45 -9.72 -11.64
N LYS A 16 19.40 -10.30 -10.44
CA LYS A 16 19.47 -9.63 -9.13
C LYS A 16 18.43 -8.51 -8.94
N ARG A 17 17.38 -8.45 -9.78
CA ARG A 17 16.38 -7.37 -9.72
C ARG A 17 15.57 -7.40 -8.43
N LEU A 18 15.16 -8.59 -7.99
CA LEU A 18 14.50 -8.74 -6.69
C LEU A 18 15.40 -8.35 -5.53
N LEU A 19 16.71 -8.57 -5.65
CA LEU A 19 17.68 -8.10 -4.65
C LEU A 19 17.76 -6.57 -4.64
N ILE A 20 17.84 -5.93 -5.82
CA ILE A 20 17.82 -4.46 -5.93
C ILE A 20 16.54 -3.88 -5.32
N ILE A 21 15.38 -4.48 -5.62
CA ILE A 21 14.10 -4.09 -5.02
C ILE A 21 14.15 -4.26 -3.50
N GLY A 22 14.67 -5.39 -3.00
CA GLY A 22 14.85 -5.63 -1.57
C GLY A 22 15.74 -4.57 -0.90
N VAL A 23 16.82 -4.15 -1.55
CA VAL A 23 17.69 -3.07 -1.06
C VAL A 23 16.96 -1.73 -1.04
N ILE A 24 16.22 -1.38 -2.10
CA ILE A 24 15.42 -0.15 -2.17
C ILE A 24 14.38 -0.14 -1.04
N VAL A 25 13.67 -1.26 -0.85
CA VAL A 25 12.70 -1.43 0.23
C VAL A 25 13.38 -1.28 1.60
N ALA A 26 14.53 -1.94 1.82
CA ALA A 26 15.26 -1.84 3.08
C ALA A 26 15.69 -0.40 3.39
N VAL A 27 16.24 0.33 2.41
CA VAL A 27 16.61 1.74 2.56
C VAL A 27 15.40 2.59 2.92
N LEU A 28 14.28 2.40 2.24
CA LEU A 28 13.05 3.15 2.51
C LEU A 28 12.44 2.83 3.87
N VAL A 29 12.47 1.56 4.29
CA VAL A 29 12.05 1.16 5.63
C VAL A 29 12.93 1.84 6.68
N VAL A 30 14.25 1.87 6.51
CA VAL A 30 15.16 2.56 7.45
C VAL A 30 14.86 4.06 7.51
N LEU A 31 14.69 4.72 6.35
CA LEU A 31 14.34 6.14 6.30
C LEU A 31 13.00 6.43 6.97
N PHE A 32 11.98 5.60 6.72
CA PHE A 32 10.66 5.75 7.35
C PHE A 32 10.71 5.48 8.85
N THR A 33 11.51 4.49 9.28
CA THR A 33 11.77 4.19 10.71
C THR A 33 12.39 5.39 11.40
N TYR A 34 13.43 5.98 10.80
CA TYR A 34 14.08 7.17 11.32
C TYR A 34 13.14 8.37 11.37
N ALA A 35 12.34 8.60 10.32
CA ALA A 35 11.35 9.68 10.29
C ALA A 35 10.30 9.54 11.39
N GLN A 36 9.77 8.32 11.60
CA GLN A 36 8.82 8.02 12.69
C GLN A 36 9.45 8.21 14.07
N TYR A 37 10.70 7.76 14.25
CA TYR A 37 11.43 7.95 15.50
C TYR A 37 11.61 9.43 15.82
N LYS A 38 12.08 10.22 14.85
CA LYS A 38 12.27 11.66 15.02
C LYS A 38 10.96 12.40 15.28
N GLN A 39 9.88 12.02 14.58
CA GLN A 39 8.56 12.59 14.80
C GLN A 39 8.05 12.31 16.22
N ALA A 40 8.28 11.10 16.73
CA ALA A 40 7.93 10.75 18.11
C ALA A 40 8.74 11.55 19.13
N GLU A 41 10.03 11.77 18.88
CA GLU A 41 10.91 12.59 19.73
C GLU A 41 10.46 14.07 19.77
N GLU A 42 10.19 14.67 18.61
CA GLU A 42 9.67 16.04 18.52
C GLU A 42 8.31 16.19 19.22
N GLN A 43 7.46 15.15 19.20
CA GLN A 43 6.19 15.16 19.93
C GLN A 43 6.41 15.11 21.45
N ARG A 44 7.36 14.29 21.93
CA ARG A 44 7.73 14.24 23.35
C ARG A 44 8.28 15.58 23.84
N GLU A 45 9.14 16.22 23.06
CA GLU A 45 9.69 17.54 23.40
C GLU A 45 8.59 18.62 23.49
N LYS A 46 7.63 18.61 22.56
CA LYS A 46 6.52 19.59 22.55
C LYS A 46 5.54 19.40 23.70
N LEU A 47 5.27 18.16 24.09
CA LEU A 47 4.29 17.84 25.13
C LEU A 47 4.91 17.86 26.53
N GLY A 48 6.22 17.69 26.65
CA GLY A 48 6.94 17.64 27.93
C GLY A 48 6.53 16.46 28.83
N THR A 49 5.74 15.53 28.30
CA THR A 49 5.22 14.35 28.98
C THR A 49 5.27 13.14 28.04
N ASP A 50 5.54 11.96 28.60
CA ASP A 50 5.50 10.69 27.89
C ASP A 50 4.08 10.08 27.84
N ASP A 51 3.08 10.75 28.43
CA ASP A 51 1.71 10.24 28.47
C ASP A 51 1.01 10.45 27.13
N TRP A 52 0.73 9.34 26.45
CA TRP A 52 0.01 9.30 25.18
C TRP A 52 -1.37 9.97 25.28
N ARG A 53 -1.99 9.98 26.48
CA ARG A 53 -3.28 10.65 26.70
C ARG A 53 -3.19 12.15 26.47
N THR A 54 -2.09 12.79 26.89
CA THR A 54 -1.85 14.21 26.66
C THR A 54 -1.72 14.51 25.16
N ALA A 55 -1.05 13.63 24.41
CA ALA A 55 -0.94 13.76 22.96
C ALA A 55 -2.31 13.66 22.28
N VAL A 56 -3.14 12.68 22.67
CA VAL A 56 -4.49 12.49 22.10
C VAL A 56 -5.42 13.64 22.50
N GLN A 57 -5.36 14.12 23.74
CA GLN A 57 -6.12 15.29 24.18
C GLN A 57 -5.75 16.55 23.39
N GLN A 58 -4.46 16.79 23.16
CA GLN A 58 -4.01 17.91 22.34
C GLN A 58 -4.52 17.78 20.89
N GLN A 59 -4.48 16.58 20.30
CA GLN A 59 -5.04 16.33 18.97
C GLN A 59 -6.54 16.61 18.91
N ILE A 60 -7.31 16.23 19.93
CA ILE A 60 -8.75 16.51 20.02
C ILE A 60 -8.98 18.03 20.05
N ILE A 61 -8.22 18.77 20.86
CA ILE A 61 -8.33 20.24 20.95
C ILE A 61 -8.01 20.89 19.60
N ASP A 62 -6.94 20.46 18.93
CA ASP A 62 -6.56 20.99 17.61
C ASP A 62 -7.65 20.73 16.55
N ILE A 63 -8.27 19.55 16.55
CA ILE A 63 -9.35 19.22 15.62
C ILE A 63 -10.63 20.03 15.96
N GLN A 64 -10.96 20.19 17.23
CA GLN A 64 -12.10 21.02 17.68
C GLN A 64 -11.91 22.49 17.31
N ASN A 65 -10.69 23.02 17.44
CA ASN A 65 -10.36 24.36 16.99
C ASN A 65 -10.57 24.51 15.48
N ARG A 66 -10.19 23.52 14.67
CA ARG A 66 -10.50 23.51 13.22
C ARG A 66 -12.00 23.49 12.94
N LEU A 67 -12.77 22.69 13.70
CA LEU A 67 -14.23 22.61 13.60
C LEU A 67 -14.95 23.94 13.91
N SER A 68 -14.43 24.73 14.84
CA SER A 68 -14.98 26.05 15.18
C SER A 68 -14.80 27.11 14.09
N SER A 69 -13.92 26.87 13.10
CA SER A 69 -13.70 27.81 12.00
C SER A 69 -14.89 27.79 11.02
N SER A 70 -15.54 28.95 10.85
CA SER A 70 -16.85 29.12 10.21
C SER A 70 -16.91 28.83 8.68
N ARG A 71 -15.83 28.37 8.03
CA ARG A 71 -15.74 28.18 6.57
C ARG A 71 -15.32 26.76 6.16
N MET A 72 -15.97 25.74 6.69
CA MET A 72 -15.74 24.35 6.27
C MET A 72 -16.95 23.76 5.57
N LEU A 73 -16.70 22.97 4.52
CA LEU A 73 -17.70 22.16 3.82
C LEU A 73 -18.31 21.14 4.80
N ASP A 74 -19.61 20.87 4.69
CA ASP A 74 -20.32 20.02 5.66
C ASP A 74 -19.78 18.58 5.72
N GLU A 75 -19.37 17.99 4.58
CA GLU A 75 -18.72 16.66 4.56
C GLU A 75 -17.41 16.63 5.38
N TRP A 76 -16.60 17.68 5.31
CA TRP A 76 -15.35 17.78 6.07
C TRP A 76 -15.63 17.93 7.57
N ARG A 77 -16.71 18.62 7.95
CA ARG A 77 -17.14 18.71 9.36
C ARG A 77 -17.53 17.34 9.89
N GLU A 78 -18.31 16.56 9.13
CA GLU A 78 -18.69 15.21 9.55
C GLU A 78 -17.47 14.29 9.73
N GLN A 79 -16.51 14.30 8.79
CA GLN A 79 -15.28 13.50 8.91
C GLN A 79 -14.44 13.90 10.14
N LEU A 80 -14.31 15.19 10.42
CA LEU A 80 -13.57 15.67 11.59
C LEU A 80 -14.30 15.35 12.89
N GLN A 81 -15.63 15.43 12.92
CA GLN A 81 -16.44 15.00 14.07
C GLN A 81 -16.29 13.50 14.34
N VAL A 82 -16.29 12.67 13.29
CA VAL A 82 -16.03 11.23 13.41
C VAL A 82 -14.64 11.00 13.99
N THR A 83 -13.63 11.72 13.51
CA THR A 83 -12.25 11.61 14.03
C THR A 83 -12.17 11.99 15.50
N VAL A 84 -12.84 13.06 15.93
CA VAL A 84 -12.89 13.45 17.36
C VAL A 84 -13.52 12.36 18.21
N LYS A 85 -14.68 11.83 17.79
CA LYS A 85 -15.37 10.76 18.51
C LYS A 85 -14.51 9.48 18.60
N GLN A 86 -13.76 9.15 17.55
CA GLN A 86 -12.79 8.05 17.57
C GLN A 86 -11.68 8.28 18.62
N GLN A 87 -11.08 9.48 18.65
CA GLN A 87 -10.04 9.83 19.62
C GLN A 87 -10.55 9.83 21.06
N GLN A 88 -11.77 10.31 21.29
CA GLN A 88 -12.43 10.21 22.59
C GLN A 88 -12.63 8.74 23.00
N TYR A 89 -13.06 7.89 22.07
CA TYR A 89 -13.22 6.46 22.36
C TYR A 89 -11.90 5.78 22.78
N TYR A 90 -10.76 6.14 22.16
CA TYR A 90 -9.44 5.66 22.57
C TYR A 90 -9.09 6.05 24.01
N LEU A 91 -9.40 7.30 24.40
CA LEU A 91 -9.21 7.77 25.79
C LEU A 91 -10.12 7.03 26.77
N ASP A 92 -11.40 6.89 26.44
CA ASP A 92 -12.42 6.27 27.29
C ASP A 92 -12.12 4.79 27.54
N HIS A 93 -11.62 4.07 26.53
CA HIS A 93 -11.29 2.65 26.62
C HIS A 93 -9.83 2.38 26.97
N ASN A 94 -9.04 3.44 27.23
CA ASN A 94 -7.62 3.36 27.59
C ASN A 94 -6.77 2.56 26.58
N ILE A 95 -7.04 2.72 25.29
CA ILE A 95 -6.33 2.06 24.19
C ILE A 95 -5.37 3.09 23.58
N ASN A 96 -4.07 2.79 23.59
CA ASN A 96 -3.04 3.68 23.04
C ASN A 96 -3.00 3.57 21.50
N PRO A 97 -3.41 4.61 20.74
CA PRO A 97 -3.39 4.57 19.28
C PRO A 97 -1.97 4.66 18.69
N SER A 98 -1.00 5.10 19.50
CA SER A 98 0.40 5.28 19.12
C SER A 98 1.31 4.29 19.85
N GLU A 99 0.79 3.12 20.22
CA GLU A 99 1.59 2.08 20.88
C GLU A 99 2.82 1.76 20.01
N PRO A 100 4.04 2.05 20.51
CA PRO A 100 5.25 1.75 19.77
C PRO A 100 5.30 0.25 19.52
N GLY A 101 5.72 -0.17 18.32
CA GLY A 101 5.89 -1.59 18.04
C GLY A 101 6.09 -1.86 16.57
N ALA A 102 6.87 -2.91 16.29
CA ALA A 102 7.16 -3.35 14.92
C ALA A 102 5.88 -3.68 14.12
N ALA A 103 4.86 -4.23 14.77
CA ALA A 103 3.59 -4.56 14.10
C ALA A 103 2.81 -3.30 13.66
N THR A 104 2.69 -2.31 14.54
CA THR A 104 2.06 -1.01 14.24
C THR A 104 2.83 -0.25 13.17
N PHE A 105 4.16 -0.23 13.26
CA PHE A 105 5.00 0.36 12.23
C PHE A 105 4.82 -0.33 10.87
N THR A 106 4.84 -1.67 10.85
CA THR A 106 4.66 -2.45 9.61
C THR A 106 3.33 -2.13 8.96
N ARG A 107 2.26 -2.01 9.75
CA ARG A 107 0.94 -1.60 9.24
C ARG A 107 1.00 -0.22 8.60
N MET A 108 1.47 0.78 9.34
CA MET A 108 1.58 2.15 8.83
C MET A 108 2.45 2.22 7.57
N PHE A 109 3.56 1.49 7.54
CA PHE A 109 4.43 1.45 6.37
C PHE A 109 3.72 0.84 5.16
N ILE A 110 2.99 -0.27 5.33
CA ILE A 110 2.25 -0.93 4.24
C ILE A 110 1.10 -0.06 3.73
N GLU A 111 0.32 0.56 4.63
CA GLU A 111 -0.75 1.49 4.28
C GLU A 111 -0.19 2.63 3.41
N ASN A 112 0.90 3.27 3.83
CA ASN A 112 1.53 4.36 3.07
C ASN A 112 2.14 3.85 1.74
N ALA A 113 2.83 2.71 1.78
CA ALA A 113 3.50 2.12 0.63
C ALA A 113 2.53 1.58 -0.43
N SER A 114 1.31 1.21 -0.05
CA SER A 114 0.30 0.64 -0.94
C SER A 114 -0.15 1.60 -2.05
N SER A 115 -0.15 2.90 -1.77
CA SER A 115 -0.69 3.93 -2.65
C SER A 115 0.12 4.10 -3.94
N LEU A 116 1.45 4.14 -3.82
CA LEU A 116 2.35 4.46 -4.93
C LEU A 116 3.56 3.54 -4.99
N PHE A 117 4.16 3.23 -3.84
CA PHE A 117 5.48 2.60 -3.79
C PHE A 117 5.45 1.13 -4.25
N ILE A 118 4.54 0.31 -3.70
CA ILE A 118 4.41 -1.09 -4.13
C ILE A 118 3.96 -1.19 -5.60
N PRO A 119 2.93 -0.44 -6.05
CA PRO A 119 2.57 -0.35 -7.48
C PRO A 119 3.77 -0.04 -8.39
N LEU A 120 4.61 0.92 -8.01
CA LEU A 120 5.82 1.30 -8.75
C LEU A 120 6.80 0.14 -8.90
N LEU A 121 7.11 -0.56 -7.82
CA LEU A 121 8.00 -1.73 -7.85
C LEU A 121 7.47 -2.84 -8.76
N VAL A 122 6.17 -3.08 -8.70
CA VAL A 122 5.50 -4.10 -9.53
C VAL A 122 5.56 -3.74 -11.01
N MET A 123 5.36 -2.46 -11.37
CA MET A 123 5.47 -2.01 -12.75
C MET A 123 6.88 -2.19 -13.33
N ILE A 124 7.92 -1.95 -12.52
CA ILE A 124 9.31 -2.18 -12.93
C ILE A 124 9.51 -3.65 -13.31
N VAL A 125 9.05 -4.57 -12.45
CA VAL A 125 9.17 -6.02 -12.70
C VAL A 125 8.34 -6.45 -13.91
N ALA A 126 7.11 -5.96 -14.03
CA ALA A 126 6.23 -6.28 -15.16
C ALA A 126 6.85 -5.85 -16.50
N SER A 127 7.40 -4.63 -16.56
CA SER A 127 8.04 -4.10 -17.75
C SER A 127 9.27 -4.90 -18.15
N ASP A 128 10.13 -5.23 -17.19
CA ASP A 128 11.35 -5.99 -17.44
C ASP A 128 11.06 -7.43 -17.93
N LEU A 129 10.03 -8.07 -17.39
CA LEU A 129 9.66 -9.44 -17.75
C LEU A 129 9.28 -9.55 -19.24
N VAL A 130 8.61 -8.53 -19.77
CA VAL A 130 8.18 -8.46 -21.19
C VAL A 130 9.31 -7.91 -22.07
N SER A 131 10.03 -6.87 -21.62
CA SER A 131 11.16 -6.27 -22.36
C SER A 131 12.25 -7.25 -22.71
N SER A 132 12.53 -8.18 -21.81
CA SER A 132 13.71 -9.03 -21.91
C SER A 132 13.67 -9.95 -23.13
N GLU A 133 12.51 -10.10 -23.79
CA GLU A 133 12.38 -10.85 -25.04
C GLU A 133 12.44 -10.00 -26.30
N SER A 134 11.84 -8.79 -26.31
CA SER A 134 11.95 -7.89 -27.47
C SER A 134 13.40 -7.49 -27.75
N SER A 135 14.22 -7.38 -26.70
CA SER A 135 15.65 -7.05 -26.80
C SER A 135 16.54 -8.23 -27.17
N GLN A 136 16.28 -9.44 -26.68
CA GLN A 136 17.20 -10.59 -26.86
C GLN A 136 16.88 -11.44 -28.10
N GLY A 137 15.79 -11.17 -28.83
CA GLY A 137 15.45 -11.93 -30.03
C GLY A 137 15.13 -13.42 -29.77
N THR A 138 14.93 -13.81 -28.51
CA THR A 138 14.70 -15.20 -28.05
C THR A 138 13.46 -15.84 -28.68
N ILE A 139 12.53 -15.03 -29.19
CA ILE A 139 11.39 -15.47 -30.01
C ILE A 139 11.88 -16.26 -31.24
N LYS A 140 13.03 -15.90 -31.84
CA LYS A 140 13.60 -16.63 -33.00
C LYS A 140 14.28 -17.94 -32.61
N LEU A 141 14.82 -18.05 -31.40
CA LEU A 141 15.57 -19.24 -30.93
C LEU A 141 14.64 -20.35 -30.41
N LEU A 142 13.49 -19.98 -29.83
CA LEU A 142 12.46 -20.92 -29.38
C LEU A 142 11.70 -21.60 -30.53
N LEU A 143 11.80 -21.10 -31.78
CA LEU A 143 11.17 -21.71 -32.96
C LEU A 143 11.71 -23.11 -33.32
N THR A 144 12.75 -23.58 -32.63
CA THR A 144 13.24 -24.96 -32.76
C THR A 144 12.46 -25.98 -31.92
N ARG A 145 11.57 -25.54 -31.00
CA ARG A 145 10.63 -26.41 -30.27
C ARG A 145 9.20 -25.83 -30.35
N PRO A 146 8.18 -26.59 -30.77
CA PRO A 146 6.83 -26.07 -30.97
C PRO A 146 6.11 -25.90 -29.63
N VAL A 147 6.43 -24.82 -28.89
CA VAL A 147 5.67 -24.41 -27.71
C VAL A 147 4.61 -23.39 -28.15
N PRO A 148 3.30 -23.61 -27.88
CA PRO A 148 2.26 -22.67 -28.28
C PRO A 148 2.42 -21.33 -27.54
N ARG A 149 2.27 -20.20 -28.26
CA ARG A 149 2.52 -18.83 -27.76
C ARG A 149 1.74 -18.49 -26.48
N TRP A 150 0.50 -18.98 -26.35
CA TRP A 150 -0.33 -18.80 -25.15
C TRP A 150 0.28 -19.44 -23.90
N LYS A 151 0.99 -20.58 -24.00
CA LYS A 151 1.68 -21.20 -22.86
C LYS A 151 2.85 -20.36 -22.37
N ILE A 152 3.52 -19.65 -23.27
CA ILE A 152 4.63 -18.74 -22.91
C ILE A 152 4.07 -17.52 -22.18
N LEU A 153 3.02 -16.89 -22.73
CA LEU A 153 2.38 -15.73 -22.13
C LEU A 153 1.81 -16.05 -20.74
N MET A 154 1.12 -17.19 -20.59
CA MET A 154 0.63 -17.67 -19.28
C MET A 154 1.76 -17.93 -18.29
N SER A 155 2.87 -18.53 -18.72
CA SER A 155 4.00 -18.75 -17.81
C SER A 155 4.61 -17.44 -17.30
N LYS A 156 4.64 -16.39 -18.12
CA LYS A 156 5.08 -15.06 -17.71
C LYS A 156 4.10 -14.41 -16.75
N TYR A 157 2.79 -14.48 -17.02
CA TYR A 157 1.79 -13.95 -16.10
C TYR A 157 1.86 -14.62 -14.72
N ILE A 158 2.00 -15.94 -14.66
CA ILE A 158 2.19 -16.65 -13.38
C ILE A 158 3.50 -16.24 -12.69
N THR A 159 4.59 -16.06 -13.46
CA THR A 159 5.86 -15.56 -12.91
C THR A 159 5.72 -14.16 -12.34
N LEU A 160 4.94 -13.29 -12.99
CA LEU A 160 4.61 -11.96 -12.48
C LEU A 160 3.85 -12.04 -11.16
N LEU A 161 2.79 -12.86 -11.08
CA LEU A 161 2.02 -13.05 -9.83
C LEU A 161 2.88 -13.56 -8.68
N LEU A 162 3.77 -14.53 -8.94
CA LEU A 162 4.71 -15.02 -7.95
C LEU A 162 5.70 -13.93 -7.53
N SER A 163 6.18 -13.12 -8.48
CA SER A 163 7.08 -12.00 -8.19
C SER A 163 6.41 -10.94 -7.34
N ILE A 164 5.15 -10.60 -7.61
CA ILE A 164 4.33 -9.69 -6.80
C ILE A 164 4.21 -10.23 -5.37
N SER A 165 3.89 -11.51 -5.24
CA SER A 165 3.77 -12.17 -3.93
C SER A 165 5.07 -12.10 -3.13
N ILE A 166 6.22 -12.33 -3.80
CA ILE A 166 7.54 -12.21 -3.18
C ILE A 166 7.84 -10.76 -2.77
N ILE A 167 7.53 -9.76 -3.62
CA ILE A 167 7.76 -8.35 -3.31
C ILE A 167 6.96 -7.93 -2.08
N VAL A 168 5.67 -8.25 -2.04
CA VAL A 168 4.78 -7.90 -0.90
C VAL A 168 5.25 -8.60 0.37
N ALA A 169 5.54 -9.90 0.31
CA ALA A 169 6.04 -10.65 1.47
C ALA A 169 7.40 -10.12 1.95
N MET A 170 8.35 -9.89 1.04
CA MET A 170 9.66 -9.32 1.36
C MET A 170 9.53 -7.94 1.99
N THR A 171 8.62 -7.10 1.49
CA THR A 171 8.36 -5.78 2.05
C THR A 171 7.85 -5.88 3.48
N GLY A 172 6.90 -6.78 3.75
CA GLY A 172 6.42 -7.04 5.10
C GLY A 172 7.50 -7.53 6.05
N VAL A 173 8.30 -8.51 5.62
CA VAL A 173 9.39 -9.07 6.43
C VAL A 173 10.45 -8.02 6.73
N LEU A 174 10.87 -7.22 5.74
CA LEU A 174 11.85 -6.14 5.94
C LEU A 174 11.31 -5.04 6.84
N ALA A 175 10.04 -4.63 6.65
CA ALA A 175 9.39 -3.65 7.50
C ALA A 175 9.37 -4.11 8.96
N TYR A 176 8.94 -5.34 9.23
CA TYR A 176 8.90 -5.89 10.59
C TYR A 176 10.31 -6.09 11.18
N ALA A 177 11.23 -6.67 10.42
CA ALA A 177 12.58 -6.98 10.90
C ALA A 177 13.37 -5.73 11.28
N LEU A 178 13.35 -4.71 10.41
CA LEU A 178 14.12 -3.48 10.61
C LEU A 178 13.48 -2.56 11.65
N SER A 179 12.15 -2.43 11.63
CA SER A 179 11.45 -1.60 12.62
C SER A 179 11.53 -2.17 14.03
N GLY A 180 11.52 -3.50 14.18
CA GLY A 180 11.64 -4.14 15.49
C GLY A 180 12.99 -3.94 16.17
N VAL A 181 14.06 -3.63 15.42
CA VAL A 181 15.35 -3.23 16.01
C VAL A 181 15.25 -1.89 16.73
N VAL A 182 14.42 -0.97 16.23
CA VAL A 182 14.29 0.39 16.78
C VAL A 182 13.14 0.50 17.79
N PHE A 183 11.97 -0.04 17.45
CA PHE A 183 10.74 0.10 18.22
C PHE A 183 10.38 -1.13 19.06
N GLY A 184 11.14 -2.22 18.96
CA GLY A 184 10.87 -3.48 19.66
C GLY A 184 9.89 -4.41 18.92
N TYR A 185 10.06 -5.72 19.13
CA TYR A 185 9.26 -6.78 18.50
C TYR A 185 7.95 -7.08 19.24
N HIS A 186 7.17 -6.05 19.58
CA HIS A 186 5.86 -6.16 20.23
C HIS A 186 4.72 -5.56 19.38
N GLY A 187 3.48 -5.65 19.88
CA GLY A 187 2.29 -5.06 19.26
C GLY A 187 1.43 -6.00 18.42
N TRP A 188 1.75 -7.30 18.31
CA TRP A 188 0.95 -8.26 17.51
C TRP A 188 -0.47 -8.52 18.06
N ASN A 189 -0.64 -8.37 19.37
CA ASN A 189 -1.92 -8.56 20.07
C ASN A 189 -2.52 -7.24 20.56
N ALA A 190 -1.93 -6.09 20.16
CA ALA A 190 -2.48 -4.79 20.52
C ALA A 190 -3.92 -4.72 19.98
N PRO A 191 -4.92 -4.45 20.85
CA PRO A 191 -6.30 -4.33 20.41
C PRO A 191 -6.44 -3.04 19.61
N ILE A 192 -6.76 -3.17 18.32
CA ILE A 192 -7.02 -2.02 17.47
C ILE A 192 -8.49 -2.01 17.11
N ILE A 193 -9.08 -0.84 17.28
CA ILE A 193 -10.49 -0.63 17.01
C ILE A 193 -10.64 -0.39 15.50
N THR A 194 -11.36 -1.29 14.84
CA THR A 194 -11.75 -1.16 13.43
C THR A 194 -13.26 -1.33 13.34
N GLY A 195 -13.90 -0.70 12.34
CA GLY A 195 -15.35 -0.75 12.17
C GLY A 195 -16.11 0.50 12.64
N PHE A 196 -15.47 1.67 12.69
CA PHE A 196 -16.21 2.94 12.75
C PHE A 196 -16.93 3.15 11.41
N THR A 197 -18.12 2.57 11.26
CA THR A 197 -19.02 2.90 10.16
C THR A 197 -19.77 4.17 10.51
N VAL A 198 -19.62 5.18 9.66
CA VAL A 198 -20.34 6.45 9.79
C VAL A 198 -21.67 6.29 9.08
N GLU A 199 -22.74 6.04 9.83
CA GLU A 199 -24.10 6.25 9.33
C GLU A 199 -24.63 7.58 9.91
N ALA A 200 -24.85 8.56 9.03
CA ALA A 200 -25.59 9.79 9.32
C ALA A 200 -25.16 10.53 10.63
N GLY A 201 -23.87 10.82 10.78
CA GLY A 201 -23.37 11.67 11.88
C GLY A 201 -23.35 11.04 13.28
N ASN A 202 -23.80 9.79 13.43
CA ASN A 202 -23.65 9.01 14.65
C ASN A 202 -22.75 7.80 14.42
N ILE A 203 -21.83 7.58 15.35
CA ILE A 203 -21.03 6.37 15.37
C ILE A 203 -21.94 5.28 15.89
N ASP A 204 -22.41 4.40 15.00
CA ASP A 204 -22.95 3.14 15.47
C ASP A 204 -21.79 2.31 16.01
N THR A 205 -21.71 2.23 17.33
CA THR A 205 -20.69 1.48 18.07
C THR A 205 -20.99 -0.03 18.09
N SER A 206 -22.11 -0.46 17.48
CA SER A 206 -22.53 -1.86 17.41
C SER A 206 -21.63 -2.73 16.52
N GLY A 207 -20.88 -2.12 15.60
CA GLY A 207 -19.93 -2.77 14.69
C GLY A 207 -18.47 -2.79 15.17
N VAL A 208 -18.17 -2.24 16.36
CA VAL A 208 -16.81 -2.18 16.89
C VAL A 208 -16.31 -3.58 17.20
N ARG A 209 -15.51 -4.12 16.28
CA ARG A 209 -14.78 -5.37 16.50
C ARG A 209 -13.36 -5.03 16.91
N LEU A 210 -13.00 -5.46 18.11
CA LEU A 210 -11.62 -5.53 18.55
C LEU A 210 -10.96 -6.63 17.72
N ILE A 211 -10.33 -6.22 16.62
CA ILE A 211 -9.57 -7.12 15.76
C ILE A 211 -8.14 -7.10 16.26
N SER A 212 -7.57 -8.27 16.49
CA SER A 212 -6.15 -8.37 16.85
C SER A 212 -5.29 -7.85 15.70
N GLN A 213 -4.22 -7.11 16.01
CA GLN A 213 -3.36 -6.48 15.02
C GLN A 213 -2.84 -7.43 13.92
N TRP A 214 -2.60 -8.71 14.24
CA TRP A 214 -2.20 -9.71 13.25
C TRP A 214 -3.27 -10.00 12.17
N GLN A 215 -4.57 -9.96 12.52
CA GLN A 215 -5.66 -10.17 11.56
C GLN A 215 -5.78 -8.97 10.62
N LEU A 216 -5.64 -7.77 11.17
CA LEU A 216 -5.66 -6.52 10.41
C LEU A 216 -4.50 -6.48 9.42
N LEU A 217 -3.29 -6.80 9.88
CA LEU A 217 -2.11 -6.89 9.01
C LEU A 217 -2.32 -7.88 7.85
N LEU A 218 -2.87 -9.07 8.12
CA LEU A 218 -3.17 -10.05 7.06
C LEU A 218 -4.17 -9.51 6.03
N MET A 219 -5.18 -8.78 6.50
CA MET A 219 -6.16 -8.14 5.61
C MET A 219 -5.50 -7.06 4.75
N ASP A 220 -4.65 -6.22 5.34
CA ASP A 220 -3.90 -5.17 4.62
C ASP A 220 -2.95 -5.78 3.59
N PHE A 221 -2.19 -6.81 3.95
CA PHE A 221 -1.35 -7.54 3.00
C PHE A 221 -2.16 -8.13 1.84
N GLY A 222 -3.35 -8.67 2.12
CA GLY A 222 -4.26 -9.19 1.09
C GLY A 222 -4.76 -8.10 0.15
N LEU A 223 -5.16 -6.94 0.69
CA LEU A 223 -5.58 -5.77 -0.09
C LEU A 223 -4.45 -5.24 -0.96
N VAL A 224 -3.25 -5.07 -0.40
CA VAL A 224 -2.09 -4.58 -1.13
C VAL A 224 -1.67 -5.56 -2.22
N TRP A 225 -1.70 -6.86 -1.93
CA TRP A 225 -1.46 -7.88 -2.94
C TRP A 225 -2.46 -7.81 -4.09
N TYR A 226 -3.75 -7.63 -3.79
CA TYR A 226 -4.79 -7.49 -4.80
C TYR A 226 -4.56 -6.25 -5.69
N ILE A 227 -4.30 -5.08 -5.08
CA ILE A 227 -4.00 -3.84 -5.80
C ILE A 227 -2.76 -4.03 -6.70
N ALA A 228 -1.72 -4.65 -6.16
CA ALA A 228 -0.49 -4.96 -6.88
C ALA A 228 -0.73 -5.89 -8.08
N VAL A 229 -1.62 -6.88 -7.95
CA VAL A 229 -2.01 -7.76 -9.06
C VAL A 229 -2.75 -6.99 -10.14
N VAL A 230 -3.68 -6.11 -9.79
CA VAL A 230 -4.41 -5.28 -10.76
C VAL A 230 -3.44 -4.38 -11.54
N VAL A 231 -2.57 -3.65 -10.82
CA VAL A 231 -1.57 -2.78 -11.44
C VAL A 231 -0.59 -3.59 -12.30
N GLY A 232 -0.10 -4.72 -11.78
CA GLY A 232 0.79 -5.62 -12.51
C GLY A 232 0.17 -6.17 -13.79
N THR A 233 -1.12 -6.48 -13.78
CA THR A 233 -1.85 -6.96 -14.96
C THR A 233 -1.99 -5.88 -16.02
N LEU A 234 -2.34 -4.65 -15.62
CA LEU A 234 -2.38 -3.50 -16.52
C LEU A 234 -1.00 -3.19 -17.11
N ALA A 235 0.04 -3.23 -16.27
CA ALA A 235 1.42 -3.04 -16.67
C ALA A 235 1.88 -4.10 -17.68
N PHE A 236 1.53 -5.37 -17.42
CA PHE A 236 1.83 -6.48 -18.32
C PHE A 236 1.13 -6.31 -19.68
N MET A 237 -0.16 -5.97 -19.68
CA MET A 237 -0.93 -5.71 -20.90
C MET A 237 -0.31 -4.57 -21.71
N LEU A 238 -0.04 -3.43 -21.06
CA LEU A 238 0.54 -2.26 -21.70
C LEU A 238 1.94 -2.54 -22.26
N SER A 239 2.74 -3.33 -21.53
CA SER A 239 4.06 -3.73 -21.99
C SER A 239 4.05 -4.69 -23.19
N VAL A 240 2.97 -5.45 -23.41
CA VAL A 240 2.80 -6.27 -24.62
C VAL A 240 2.41 -5.40 -25.82
N LEU A 241 1.63 -4.34 -25.60
CA LEU A 241 1.19 -3.43 -26.66
C LEU A 241 2.32 -2.49 -27.12
N ILE A 242 3.16 -2.03 -26.19
CA ILE A 242 4.21 -1.07 -26.48
C ILE A 242 5.49 -1.80 -26.89
N ARG A 243 5.95 -1.54 -28.11
CA ARG A 243 7.15 -2.18 -28.68
C ARG A 243 8.46 -1.71 -28.04
N SER A 244 8.50 -0.47 -27.54
CA SER A 244 9.69 0.11 -26.92
C SER A 244 9.60 0.08 -25.39
N THR A 245 10.58 -0.56 -24.76
CA THR A 245 10.59 -0.69 -23.29
C THR A 245 10.60 0.64 -22.54
N PRO A 246 11.47 1.60 -22.91
CA PRO A 246 11.51 2.87 -22.19
C PRO A 246 10.20 3.64 -22.30
N ALA A 247 9.52 3.58 -23.44
CA ALA A 247 8.22 4.22 -23.63
C ALA A 247 7.13 3.53 -22.78
N GLY A 248 7.17 2.19 -22.70
CA GLY A 248 6.25 1.43 -21.85
C GLY A 248 6.39 1.83 -20.38
N MET A 249 7.62 1.87 -19.86
CA MET A 249 7.90 2.33 -18.50
C MET A 249 7.42 3.77 -18.27
N GLY A 250 7.70 4.68 -19.19
CA GLY A 250 7.30 6.09 -19.09
C GLY A 250 5.78 6.28 -19.06
N ILE A 251 5.04 5.57 -19.90
CA ILE A 251 3.56 5.66 -19.94
C ILE A 251 2.95 5.10 -18.65
N MET A 252 3.48 3.99 -18.13
CA MET A 252 3.04 3.42 -16.86
C MET A 252 3.25 4.37 -15.68
N LEU A 253 4.43 5.01 -15.61
CA LEU A 253 4.74 6.03 -14.60
C LEU A 253 3.81 7.24 -14.71
N ALA A 254 3.61 7.74 -15.93
CA ALA A 254 2.73 8.87 -16.18
C ALA A 254 1.29 8.55 -15.76
N ALA A 255 0.78 7.36 -16.08
CA ALA A 255 -0.55 6.91 -15.68
C ALA A 255 -0.71 6.84 -14.16
N LEU A 256 0.29 6.30 -13.45
CA LEU A 256 0.25 6.20 -11.99
C LEU A 256 0.29 7.58 -11.31
N ILE A 257 1.19 8.47 -11.75
CA ILE A 257 1.28 9.83 -11.22
C ILE A 257 0.01 10.62 -11.53
N SER A 258 -0.51 10.49 -12.76
CA SER A 258 -1.76 11.15 -13.16
C SER A 258 -2.94 10.65 -12.34
N GLY A 259 -3.05 9.34 -12.10
CA GLY A 259 -4.06 8.75 -11.21
C GLY A 259 -3.96 9.28 -9.78
N ALA A 260 -2.75 9.41 -9.25
CA ALA A 260 -2.52 9.98 -7.91
C ALA A 260 -2.95 11.46 -7.83
N ILE A 261 -2.57 12.27 -8.82
CA ILE A 261 -2.97 13.69 -8.89
C ILE A 261 -4.48 13.81 -9.03
N LEU A 262 -5.08 13.04 -9.95
CA LEU A 262 -6.52 13.02 -10.16
C LEU A 262 -7.26 12.61 -8.90
N ASN A 263 -6.81 11.62 -8.13
CA ASN A 263 -7.46 11.22 -6.88
C ASN A 263 -7.48 12.37 -5.86
N ASN A 264 -6.38 13.12 -5.73
CA ASN A 264 -6.30 14.29 -4.86
C ASN A 264 -7.16 15.47 -5.35
N MET A 265 -7.39 15.58 -6.65
CA MET A 265 -8.29 16.61 -7.22
C MET A 265 -9.76 16.19 -7.11
N VAL A 266 -10.07 14.92 -7.40
CA VAL A 266 -11.41 14.33 -7.39
C VAL A 266 -12.00 14.29 -5.99
N SER A 267 -11.18 14.13 -4.94
CA SER A 267 -11.67 14.25 -3.56
C SER A 267 -12.26 15.63 -3.24
N SER A 268 -12.01 16.65 -4.06
CA SER A 268 -12.62 17.98 -3.93
C SER A 268 -13.91 18.18 -4.74
N TRP A 269 -14.29 17.24 -5.61
CA TRP A 269 -15.43 17.36 -6.53
C TRP A 269 -16.49 16.27 -6.24
N GLU A 270 -17.67 16.66 -5.73
CA GLU A 270 -18.81 15.75 -5.50
C GLU A 270 -19.21 14.93 -6.74
N SER A 271 -19.13 15.53 -7.93
CA SER A 271 -19.52 14.93 -9.21
C SER A 271 -18.59 13.81 -9.67
N ALA A 272 -17.36 13.74 -9.16
CA ALA A 272 -16.41 12.69 -9.52
C ALA A 272 -16.59 11.40 -8.70
N LYS A 273 -17.24 11.46 -7.52
CA LYS A 273 -17.71 10.27 -6.78
C LYS A 273 -18.64 9.41 -7.64
N TYR A 274 -19.54 10.06 -8.40
CA TYR A 274 -20.48 9.38 -9.30
C TYR A 274 -19.79 8.82 -10.56
N PHE A 275 -18.75 9.48 -11.08
CA PHE A 275 -18.02 8.99 -12.25
C PHE A 275 -17.19 7.73 -11.92
N LEU A 276 -16.57 7.68 -10.74
CA LEU A 276 -15.88 6.48 -10.26
C LEU A 276 -16.86 5.36 -9.88
N TRP A 277 -18.01 5.67 -9.26
CA TRP A 277 -19.05 4.67 -8.99
C TRP A 277 -19.62 4.06 -10.29
N SER A 278 -19.73 4.88 -11.35
CA SER A 278 -20.09 4.42 -12.70
C SER A 278 -19.04 3.49 -13.32
N ILE A 279 -17.74 3.72 -13.10
CA ILE A 279 -16.66 2.81 -13.55
C ILE A 279 -16.65 1.50 -12.75
N TYR A 280 -16.89 1.57 -11.43
CA TYR A 280 -17.01 0.38 -10.57
C TYR A 280 -18.24 -0.47 -10.91
N SER A 281 -19.37 0.13 -11.32
CA SER A 281 -20.56 -0.61 -11.74
C SER A 281 -20.42 -1.23 -13.14
N LEU A 282 -19.68 -0.59 -14.04
CA LEU A 282 -19.38 -1.11 -15.39
C LEU A 282 -18.42 -2.33 -15.39
N LEU A 283 -17.67 -2.56 -14.31
CA LEU A 283 -16.74 -3.68 -14.17
C LEU A 283 -17.39 -4.94 -13.56
N ILE A 284 -18.70 -4.88 -13.23
CA ILE A 284 -19.49 -5.98 -12.63
C ILE A 284 -20.60 -6.46 -13.60
N ILE A 285 -20.44 -6.27 -14.92
CA ILE A 285 -21.29 -6.92 -15.93
C ILE A 285 -20.42 -7.70 -16.92
#